data_AF-A0AAV6AZP2-F1
#
_entry.id   AF-A0AAV6AZP2-F1
#
_cell.length_a   1.000
_cell.length_b   1.000
_cell.length_c   1.000
_cell.angle_alpha   90.00
_cell.angle_beta   90.00
_cell.angle_gamma   90.00
#
_symmetry.space_group_name_H-M   'P 1'
#
loop_
_entity.id
_entity.type
_entity.pdbx_description
1 polymer ?
#
loop_
_entity_poly.entity_id
_entity_poly.type
_entity_poly.pdbx_seq_one_letter_code
_entity_poly.pdbx_strand_id
1 'polypeptide(L)'
;MPTVLGLKKSFGFGDRLGLATPGHVAAIAKTDFAPIFAQQSVREMERTQRTPAVVLEAAQKHLAKIGWAQPWGADADHHKTPEDVKRSAAAGFTFFTIDPSAFVGNNADRMTEAQLASAVQ
;
A
#
# COMPACT_ATOMS: atom_id res chain seq x y z
N MET A 1 -9.53 -10.74 -8.39
CA MET A 1 -8.84 -10.56 -7.10
C MET A 1 -7.45 -9.98 -7.35
N PRO A 2 -6.86 -9.22 -6.40
CA PRO A 2 -5.48 -8.78 -6.52
C PRO A 2 -4.52 -9.97 -6.46
N THR A 3 -3.30 -9.79 -6.96
CA THR A 3 -2.25 -10.81 -7.03
C THR A 3 -0.90 -10.22 -6.65
N VAL A 4 0.02 -11.05 -6.15
CA VAL A 4 1.42 -10.65 -5.96
C VAL A 4 2.04 -10.33 -7.33
N LEU A 5 2.60 -9.13 -7.48
CA LEU A 5 3.15 -8.63 -8.74
C LEU A 5 4.63 -9.02 -8.99
N GLY A 6 5.34 -9.47 -7.95
CA GLY A 6 6.74 -9.87 -8.04
C GLY A 6 7.66 -8.69 -8.37
N LEU A 7 8.59 -8.90 -9.31
CA LEU A 7 9.57 -7.89 -9.73
C LEU A 7 9.10 -6.99 -10.89
N LYS A 8 7.82 -7.05 -11.26
CA LYS A 8 7.27 -6.18 -12.31
C LYS A 8 7.34 -4.73 -11.83
N LYS A 9 7.72 -3.81 -12.72
CA LYS A 9 7.59 -2.36 -12.46
C LYS A 9 6.12 -2.09 -12.11
N SER A 10 5.86 -1.47 -10.98
CA SER A 10 4.49 -1.25 -10.49
C SER A 10 4.27 0.19 -10.08
N PHE A 11 3.02 0.65 -10.18
CA PHE A 11 2.64 1.99 -9.74
C PHE A 11 1.44 1.93 -8.78
N GLY A 12 1.57 2.68 -7.69
CA GLY A 12 0.59 2.81 -6.62
C GLY A 12 -0.50 3.81 -6.92
N PHE A 13 -1.76 3.37 -7.02
CA PHE A 13 -2.90 4.21 -7.35
C PHE A 13 -3.81 4.46 -6.14
N GLY A 14 -3.27 5.10 -5.11
CA GLY A 14 -3.99 5.41 -3.89
C GLY A 14 -5.29 6.18 -4.14
N ASP A 15 -6.40 5.68 -3.58
CA ASP A 15 -7.74 6.24 -3.78
C ASP A 15 -8.49 6.36 -2.44
N ARG A 16 -8.43 7.56 -1.85
CA ARG A 16 -9.11 7.88 -0.59
C ARG A 16 -10.63 7.96 -0.73
N LEU A 17 -11.15 8.12 -1.95
CA LEU A 17 -12.56 8.36 -2.24
C LEU A 17 -13.29 7.10 -2.73
N GLY A 18 -12.57 6.13 -3.29
CA GLY A 18 -13.14 4.92 -3.89
C GLY A 18 -13.80 5.17 -5.26
N LEU A 19 -13.44 6.27 -5.93
CA LEU A 19 -14.05 6.71 -7.19
C LEU A 19 -13.05 6.88 -8.34
N ALA A 20 -11.75 6.86 -8.05
CA ALA A 20 -10.70 7.24 -9.00
C ALA A 20 -10.23 6.09 -9.89
N THR A 21 -10.55 4.84 -9.55
CA THR A 21 -10.11 3.63 -10.28
C THR A 21 -10.32 3.70 -11.81
N PRO A 22 -11.44 4.21 -12.36
CA PRO A 22 -11.59 4.35 -13.81
C PRO A 22 -10.52 5.27 -14.45
N GLY A 23 -10.19 6.38 -13.80
CA GLY A 23 -9.11 7.26 -14.24
C GLY A 23 -7.74 6.60 -14.12
N HIS A 24 -7.51 5.84 -13.05
CA HIS A 24 -6.29 5.05 -12.86
C HIS A 24 -6.09 4.02 -13.99
N VAL A 25 -7.15 3.32 -14.39
CA VAL A 25 -7.14 2.40 -15.52
C VAL A 25 -6.79 3.14 -16.83
N ALA A 26 -7.40 4.30 -17.08
CA ALA A 26 -7.11 5.09 -18.28
C ALA A 26 -5.65 5.59 -18.33
N ALA A 27 -5.05 5.86 -17.17
CA ALA A 27 -3.65 6.27 -17.06
C ALA A 27 -2.70 5.08 -17.30
N ILE A 28 -2.91 3.96 -16.62
CA ILE A 28 -2.00 2.80 -16.68
C ILE A 28 -1.97 2.15 -18.07
N ALA A 29 -3.08 2.20 -18.82
CA ALA A 29 -3.18 1.65 -20.17
C ALA A 29 -2.16 2.22 -21.18
N LYS A 30 -1.49 3.33 -20.84
CA LYS A 30 -0.46 3.98 -21.66
C LYS A 30 0.98 3.63 -21.25
N THR A 31 1.14 2.65 -20.36
CA THR A 31 2.43 2.32 -19.73
C THR A 31 2.64 0.81 -19.65
N ASP A 32 3.87 0.39 -19.32
CA ASP A 32 4.23 -1.01 -19.04
C ASP A 32 4.19 -1.36 -17.54
N PHE A 33 3.67 -0.47 -16.70
CA PHE A 33 3.62 -0.67 -15.25
C PHE A 33 2.42 -1.56 -14.85
N ALA A 34 2.65 -2.44 -13.86
CA ALA A 34 1.59 -3.19 -13.22
C ALA A 34 0.85 -2.31 -12.19
N PRO A 35 -0.49 -2.21 -12.25
CA PRO A 35 -1.22 -1.31 -11.37
C PRO A 35 -1.42 -1.92 -9.97
N ILE A 36 -1.27 -1.10 -8.94
CA ILE A 36 -1.75 -1.38 -7.59
C ILE A 36 -2.97 -0.49 -7.35
N PHE A 37 -4.16 -1.00 -7.68
CA PHE A 37 -5.41 -0.20 -7.66
C PHE A 37 -5.99 0.00 -6.26
N ALA A 38 -5.72 -0.91 -5.33
CA ALA A 38 -6.14 -0.78 -3.94
C ALA A 38 -4.92 -0.41 -3.10
N GLN A 39 -4.79 0.85 -2.72
CA GLN A 39 -3.72 1.32 -1.86
C GLN A 39 -4.25 2.39 -0.91
N GLN A 40 -4.09 2.15 0.39
CA GLN A 40 -4.25 3.16 1.43
C GLN A 40 -3.40 2.77 2.65
N SER A 41 -2.90 3.77 3.35
CA SER A 41 -2.27 3.63 4.65
C SER A 41 -3.30 3.51 5.77
N VAL A 42 -2.87 2.97 6.93
CA VAL A 42 -3.69 2.91 8.15
C VAL A 42 -4.26 4.29 8.52
N ARG A 43 -3.41 5.33 8.48
CA ARG A 43 -3.81 6.71 8.77
C ARG A 43 -4.90 7.23 7.84
N GLU A 44 -4.84 6.91 6.55
CA GLU A 44 -5.84 7.33 5.58
C GLU A 44 -7.17 6.59 5.78
N MET A 45 -7.11 5.29 6.07
CA MET A 45 -8.29 4.48 6.40
C MET A 45 -9.01 5.01 7.64
N GLU A 46 -8.28 5.32 8.72
CA GLU A 46 -8.85 5.95 9.92
C GLU A 46 -9.55 7.28 9.61
N ARG A 47 -8.89 8.17 8.87
CA ARG A 47 -9.43 9.51 8.55
C ARG A 47 -10.64 9.46 7.61
N THR A 48 -10.71 8.47 6.74
CA THR A 48 -11.82 8.28 5.81
C THR A 48 -12.90 7.36 6.37
N GLN A 49 -12.69 6.80 7.57
CA GLN A 49 -13.53 5.77 8.19
C GLN A 49 -13.77 4.56 7.26
N ARG A 50 -12.75 4.18 6.50
CA ARG A 50 -12.78 3.03 5.60
C ARG A 50 -11.99 1.89 6.21
N THR A 51 -12.42 0.66 5.94
CA THR A 51 -11.68 -0.56 6.32
C THR A 51 -10.89 -1.09 5.12
N PRO A 52 -9.87 -1.94 5.32
CA PRO A 52 -9.16 -2.58 4.21
C PRO A 52 -10.09 -3.25 3.20
N ALA A 53 -11.15 -3.92 3.67
CA ALA A 53 -12.16 -4.54 2.81
C ALA A 53 -12.88 -3.52 1.92
N VAL A 54 -13.25 -2.35 2.47
CA VAL A 54 -13.88 -1.26 1.71
C VAL A 54 -12.92 -0.65 0.68
N VAL A 55 -11.61 -0.61 0.97
CA VAL A 55 -10.59 -0.18 -0.01
C VAL A 55 -10.54 -1.14 -1.19
N LEU A 56 -10.45 -2.44 -0.89
CA LEU A 56 -10.36 -3.47 -1.92
C LEU A 56 -11.64 -3.57 -2.77
N GLU A 57 -12.81 -3.54 -2.13
CA GLU A 57 -14.11 -3.62 -2.79
C GLU A 57 -14.32 -2.44 -3.76
N ALA A 58 -13.93 -1.22 -3.35
CA ALA A 58 -14.06 -0.04 -4.21
C ALA A 58 -13.28 -0.21 -5.54
N ALA A 59 -12.04 -0.69 -5.48
CA ALA A 59 -11.26 -0.99 -6.68
C ALA A 59 -11.91 -2.11 -7.50
N GLN A 60 -12.26 -3.23 -6.86
CA GLN A 60 -12.87 -4.40 -7.53
C GLN A 60 -14.16 -4.04 -8.27
N LYS A 61 -15.03 -3.23 -7.67
CA LYS A 61 -16.30 -2.80 -8.27
C LYS A 61 -16.08 -2.05 -9.58
N HIS A 62 -15.10 -1.16 -9.64
CA HIS A 62 -14.79 -0.42 -10.87
C HIS A 62 -14.08 -1.30 -11.90
N LEU A 63 -13.13 -2.14 -11.48
CA LEU A 63 -12.41 -3.07 -12.36
C LEU A 63 -13.37 -4.07 -13.02
N ALA A 64 -14.35 -4.59 -12.28
CA ALA A 64 -15.37 -5.48 -12.81
C ALA A 64 -16.23 -4.79 -13.87
N LYS A 65 -16.67 -3.54 -13.63
CA LYS A 65 -17.44 -2.75 -14.60
C LYS A 65 -16.66 -2.45 -15.88
N ILE A 66 -15.34 -2.25 -15.75
CA ILE A 66 -14.44 -1.97 -16.89
C ILE A 66 -14.09 -3.25 -17.64
N GLY A 67 -14.26 -4.42 -17.03
CA GLY A 67 -13.80 -5.70 -17.60
C GLY A 67 -12.27 -5.85 -17.53
N TRP A 68 -11.63 -5.28 -16.51
CA TRP A 68 -10.19 -5.42 -16.32
C TRP A 68 -9.83 -6.86 -15.95
N ALA A 69 -9.10 -7.54 -16.83
CA ALA A 69 -8.71 -8.94 -16.67
C ALA A 69 -7.20 -9.15 -16.38
N GLN A 70 -6.40 -8.08 -16.41
CA GLN A 70 -4.95 -8.18 -16.22
C GLN A 70 -4.59 -8.24 -14.72
N PRO A 71 -3.41 -8.78 -14.36
CA PRO A 71 -2.94 -8.77 -12.98
C PRO A 71 -2.88 -7.35 -12.40
N TRP A 72 -3.25 -7.22 -11.12
CA TRP A 72 -3.17 -5.96 -10.36
C TRP A 72 -2.92 -6.26 -8.89
N GLY A 73 -2.36 -5.29 -8.15
CA GLY A 73 -1.95 -5.45 -6.75
C GLY A 73 -2.81 -4.68 -5.76
N ALA A 74 -2.68 -5.04 -4.49
CA ALA A 74 -3.26 -4.31 -3.37
C ALA A 74 -2.21 -4.07 -2.28
N ASP A 75 -1.89 -2.80 -2.00
CA ASP A 75 -0.83 -2.35 -1.09
C ASP A 75 -1.38 -1.79 0.22
N ALA A 76 -1.00 -2.47 1.30
CA ALA A 76 -1.28 -2.09 2.67
C ALA A 76 -0.17 -1.12 3.10
N ASP A 77 -0.40 0.17 2.86
CA ASP A 77 0.66 1.18 2.94
C ASP A 77 0.97 1.57 4.40
N HIS A 78 2.21 1.97 4.67
CA HIS A 78 2.69 2.50 5.97
C HIS A 78 2.26 1.71 7.23
N HIS A 79 2.32 0.38 7.20
CA HIS A 79 1.94 -0.46 8.33
C HIS A 79 3.02 -0.48 9.42
N LYS A 80 2.61 -0.26 10.67
CA LYS A 80 3.51 -0.21 11.84
C LYS A 80 3.28 -1.32 12.84
N THR A 81 2.08 -1.88 12.90
CA THR A 81 1.70 -2.87 13.91
C THR A 81 1.41 -4.24 13.28
N PRO A 82 1.73 -5.36 13.97
CA PRO A 82 1.35 -6.69 13.50
C PRO A 82 -0.16 -6.88 13.37
N GLU A 83 -0.96 -6.14 14.13
CA GLU A 83 -2.42 -6.21 14.08
C GLU A 83 -2.95 -5.64 12.76
N ASP A 84 -2.47 -4.46 12.34
CA ASP A 84 -2.87 -3.87 11.07
C ASP A 84 -2.48 -4.78 9.90
N VAL A 85 -1.29 -5.42 9.98
CA VAL A 85 -0.85 -6.37 8.95
C VAL A 85 -1.82 -7.53 8.84
N LYS A 86 -2.25 -8.11 9.96
CA LYS A 86 -3.24 -9.21 9.99
C LYS A 86 -4.58 -8.76 9.43
N ARG A 87 -5.06 -7.55 9.75
CA ARG A 87 -6.32 -7.01 9.24
C ARG A 87 -6.28 -6.85 7.71
N SER A 88 -5.20 -6.28 7.17
CA SER A 88 -5.04 -6.11 5.72
C SER A 88 -4.84 -7.44 4.99
N ALA A 89 -4.09 -8.37 5.57
CA ALA A 89 -3.94 -9.73 5.03
C ALA A 89 -5.28 -10.48 4.97
N ALA A 90 -6.08 -10.41 6.03
CA ALA A 90 -7.41 -11.01 6.06
C ALA A 90 -8.37 -10.42 5.01
N ALA A 91 -8.20 -9.15 4.65
CA ALA A 91 -8.98 -8.50 3.60
C ALA A 91 -8.52 -8.88 2.17
N GLY A 92 -7.34 -9.50 2.02
CA GLY A 92 -6.81 -9.93 0.72
C GLY A 92 -5.78 -8.97 0.09
N PHE A 93 -5.14 -8.11 0.89
CA PHE A 93 -3.98 -7.34 0.42
C PHE A 93 -2.81 -8.28 0.08
N THR A 94 -2.02 -7.89 -0.92
CA THR A 94 -0.96 -8.74 -1.52
C THR A 94 0.42 -8.10 -1.50
N PHE A 95 0.50 -6.84 -1.07
CA PHE A 95 1.71 -6.06 -0.90
C PHE A 95 1.62 -5.35 0.45
N PHE A 96 2.72 -5.33 1.21
CA PHE A 96 2.77 -4.73 2.54
C PHE A 96 3.96 -3.79 2.65
N THR A 97 3.69 -2.50 2.85
CA THR A 97 4.71 -1.49 3.11
C THR A 97 4.90 -1.35 4.61
N ILE A 98 5.96 -1.96 5.14
CA ILE A 98 6.31 -1.89 6.56
C ILE A 98 7.06 -0.60 6.84
N ASP A 99 6.56 0.20 7.78
CA ASP A 99 7.15 1.47 8.17
C ASP A 99 7.89 1.34 9.52
N PRO A 100 9.24 1.20 9.50
CA PRO A 100 10.05 1.08 10.71
C PRO A 100 10.40 2.45 11.31
N SER A 101 9.88 3.57 10.80
CA SER A 101 10.30 4.92 11.18
C SER A 101 10.30 5.20 12.69
N ALA A 102 9.41 4.55 13.45
CA ALA A 102 9.37 4.68 14.91
C ALA A 102 10.60 4.09 15.62
N PHE A 103 11.34 3.22 14.95
CA PHE A 103 12.55 2.56 15.45
C PHE A 103 13.83 3.14 14.85
N VAL A 104 13.72 4.14 13.97
CA VAL A 104 14.87 4.82 13.40
C VAL A 104 15.32 5.93 14.35
N GLY A 105 16.56 5.84 14.83
CA GLY A 105 17.19 6.89 15.63
C GLY A 105 17.47 8.13 14.79
N ASN A 106 16.57 9.11 14.81
CA ASN A 106 16.65 10.33 13.98
C ASN A 106 17.87 11.22 14.26
N ASN A 107 18.63 10.97 15.33
CA ASN A 107 19.85 11.69 15.68
C ASN A 107 21.14 10.92 15.32
N ALA A 108 21.03 9.72 14.74
CA ALA A 108 22.18 8.87 14.42
C ALA A 108 23.16 9.55 13.45
N ASP A 109 22.65 10.39 12.55
CA ASP A 109 23.41 11.20 11.60
C ASP A 109 24.30 12.27 12.26
N ARG A 110 24.04 12.58 13.55
CA ARG A 110 24.78 13.58 14.34
C ARG A 110 25.64 12.94 15.44
N MET A 111 25.62 11.62 15.56
CA MET A 111 26.37 10.89 16.56
C MET A 111 27.80 10.64 16.10
N THR A 112 28.74 10.64 17.05
CA THR A 112 30.08 10.09 16.81
C THR A 112 30.02 8.56 16.75
N GLU A 113 31.09 7.94 16.25
CA GLU A 113 31.21 6.47 16.21
C GLU A 113 30.99 5.81 17.59
N ALA A 114 31.58 6.38 18.64
CA ALA A 114 31.41 5.87 20.00
C ALA A 114 29.97 5.99 20.51
N GLN A 115 29.27 7.08 20.17
CA GLN A 115 27.86 7.28 20.52
C GLN A 115 26.95 6.30 19.77
N LEU A 116 27.22 6.05 18.49
CA LEU A 116 26.52 5.04 17.71
C LEU A 116 26.72 3.65 18.32
N ALA A 117 27.96 3.24 18.58
CA ALA A 117 28.27 1.93 19.16
C ALA A 117 27.54 1.67 20.49
N SER A 118 27.37 2.71 21.32
CA SER A 118 26.60 2.61 22.56
C SER A 118 25.08 2.57 22.35
N ALA A 119 24.56 3.09 21.24
CA ALA A 119 23.13 3.21 20.97
C ALA A 119 22.52 1.98 20.27
N VAL A 120 23.36 1.08 19.73
CA VAL A 120 22.93 -0.18 19.08
C VAL A 120 23.10 -1.44 19.96
N GLN A 121 23.57 -1.30 21.21
CA GLN A 121 23.56 -2.39 22.21
C GLN A 121 22.19 -2.55 22.85
#